data_AF-A0A4U9VWA0-F1
#
_entry.id   AF-A0A4U9VWA0-F1
#
_cell.length_a   1.000
_cell.length_b   1.000
_cell.length_c   1.000
_cell.angle_alpha   90.00
_cell.angle_beta   90.00
_cell.angle_gamma   90.00
#
_symmetry.space_group_name_H-M   'P 1'
#
loop_
_entity.id
_entity.type
_entity.pdbx_description
1 polymer ?
#
loop_
_entity_poly.entity_id
_entity_poly.type
_entity_poly.pdbx_seq_one_letter_code
_entity_poly.pdbx_strand_id
1 'polypeptide(L)' 'MVADMASTPIVAPLSNASVTRITYKNGEFTVGKLGDMSYVEKGTKL' A
#
# COMPACT_ATOMS: atom_id res chain seq x y z
N MET A 1 -20.04 2.93 -6.48
CA MET A 1 -19.11 3.80 -5.72
C MET A 1 -17.76 3.09 -5.62
N VAL A 2 -16.98 3.03 -6.70
CA VAL A 2 -15.61 2.45 -6.71
C VAL A 2 -14.85 3.17 -7.83
N ALA A 3 -14.49 4.43 -7.59
CA ALA A 3 -13.58 5.23 -8.44
C ALA A 3 -13.37 6.59 -7.78
N ASP A 4 -12.80 6.61 -6.58
CA ASP A 4 -12.18 7.83 -6.05
C ASP A 4 -10.97 7.44 -5.21
N MET A 5 -9.97 6.87 -5.89
CA MET A 5 -8.61 6.92 -5.37
C MET A 5 -8.12 8.33 -5.67
N ALA A 6 -8.36 9.20 -4.70
CA ALA A 6 -7.99 10.61 -4.60
C ALA A 6 -7.29 11.20 -5.85
N SER A 7 -7.96 12.16 -6.49
CA SER A 7 -7.37 13.11 -7.45
C SER A 7 -6.13 13.87 -6.92
N THR A 8 -5.81 13.71 -5.64
CA THR A 8 -4.64 14.26 -4.97
C THR A 8 -3.54 13.20 -4.86
N PRO A 9 -2.34 13.45 -5.43
CA PRO A 9 -1.22 12.52 -5.32
C PRO A 9 -0.81 12.34 -3.85
N ILE A 10 -0.50 11.10 -3.47
CA ILE A 10 0.10 10.81 -2.17
C ILE A 10 1.54 11.31 -2.20
N VAL A 11 1.81 12.40 -1.49
CA VAL A 11 3.14 13.05 -1.42
C VAL A 11 3.87 12.77 -0.10
N ALA A 12 3.21 12.07 0.84
CA ALA A 12 3.81 11.75 2.13
C ALA A 12 4.93 10.70 1.96
N PRO A 13 6.08 10.86 2.64
CA PRO A 13 7.14 9.87 2.60
C PRO A 13 6.67 8.57 3.26
N LEU A 14 7.04 7.43 2.67
CA LEU A 14 6.79 6.12 3.26
C LEU A 14 7.92 5.75 4.22
N SER A 15 7.55 5.13 5.35
CA SER A 15 8.53 4.61 6.31
C SER A 15 9.42 3.53 5.68
N ASN A 16 10.68 3.47 6.13
CA ASN A 16 11.60 2.40 5.76
C ASN A 16 11.02 1.02 6.12
N ALA A 17 11.28 0.03 5.26
CA ALA A 17 10.76 -1.35 5.37
C ALA A 17 9.23 -1.48 5.34
N SER A 18 8.50 -0.43 4.99
CA SER A 18 7.07 -0.51 4.77
C SER A 18 6.73 -1.28 3.49
N VAL A 19 5.57 -1.94 3.49
CA VAL A 19 5.10 -2.74 2.35
C VAL A 19 3.96 -2.03 1.64
N THR A 20 4.07 -1.88 0.34
CA THR A 20 2.96 -1.44 -0.52
C THR A 20 2.43 -2.62 -1.31
N ARG A 21 1.15 -2.93 -1.18
CA ARG A 21 0.50 -4.03 -1.90
C ARG A 21 -0.17 -3.50 -3.15
N ILE A 22 0.28 -3.96 -4.30
CA ILE A 22 -0.33 -3.67 -5.61
C ILE A 22 -0.76 -5.00 -6.22
N THR A 23 -2.02 -5.08 -6.62
CA THR A 23 -2.55 -6.22 -7.38
C THR A 23 -2.69 -5.81 -8.84
N TYR A 24 -2.16 -6.62 -9.75
CA TYR A 24 -2.40 -6.45 -11.18
C TYR A 24 -3.28 -7.60 -11.68
N LYS A 25 -4.41 -7.27 -12.31
CA LYS A 25 -5.33 -8.26 -12.85
C LYS A 25 -6.10 -7.69 -14.03
N ASN A 26 -6.20 -8.46 -15.11
CA ASN A 26 -6.97 -8.11 -16.31
C ASN A 26 -6.63 -6.73 -16.91
N GLY A 27 -5.35 -6.34 -16.90
CA GLY A 27 -4.93 -5.04 -17.42
C GLY A 27 -5.05 -3.88 -16.44
N GLU A 28 -5.60 -4.11 -15.25
CA GLU A 28 -5.86 -3.08 -14.25
C GLU A 28 -4.98 -3.26 -13.01
N PHE A 29 -4.48 -2.14 -12.48
CA PHE A 29 -3.80 -2.09 -11.19
C PHE A 29 -4.80 -1.69 -10.10
N THR A 30 -4.87 -2.49 -9.05
CA THR A 30 -5.56 -2.15 -7.81
C THR A 30 -4.52 -1.90 -6.72
N VAL A 31 -4.49 -0.67 -6.22
CA VAL A 31 -3.65 -0.31 -5.09
C VAL A 31 -4.35 -0.75 -3.80
N GLY A 32 -3.69 -1.65 -3.05
CA GLY A 32 -4.13 -2.09 -1.73
C GLY A 32 -3.57 -1.18 -0.64
N LYS A 33 -3.04 -1.78 0.43
CA LYS A 33 -2.41 -1.01 1.51
C LYS A 33 -1.11 -0.36 1.03
N LEU A 34 -0.94 0.93 1.33
CA LEU A 34 0.35 1.63 1.21
C LEU A 34 0.99 1.74 2.59
N GLY A 35 2.32 1.66 2.64
CA GLY A 35 3.06 1.95 3.87
C GLY A 35 2.82 0.95 5.01
N ASP A 36 2.47 -0.30 4.72
CA ASP A 36 2.12 -1.30 5.73
C ASP A 36 3.35 -1.77 6.52
N MET A 37 3.42 -1.39 7.79
CA MET A 37 4.48 -1.80 8.72
C MET A 37 4.17 -3.11 9.46
N SER A 38 2.98 -3.69 9.27
CA SER A 38 2.55 -4.88 10.05
C SER A 38 3.42 -6.12 9.82
N TYR A 39 4.17 -6.18 8.71
CA TYR A 39 5.13 -7.26 8.45
C TYR A 39 6.35 -7.16 9.37
N VAL A 40 6.87 -5.94 9.58
CA VAL A 40 7.96 -5.68 10.53
C VAL A 40 7.50 -6.02 11.94
N GLU A 41 6.33 -5.52 12.35
CA GLU A 41 5.77 -5.79 13.68
C GLU A 41 5.55 -7.28 13.95
N LYS A 42 5.12 -8.05 12.94
CA LYS A 42 4.98 -9.50 13.04
C LYS A 42 6.34 -10.18 13.16
N GLY A 43 7.32 -9.78 12.35
CA GLY A 43 8.67 -10.32 12.37
C GLY A 43 9.37 -10.14 13.72
N THR A 44 9.17 -9.00 14.38
CA THR A 44 9.75 -8.71 15.70
C THR A 44 9.12 -9.53 16.84
N LYS A 45 7.93 -10.10 16.64
CA LYS A 45 7.20 -10.89 17.64
C LYS A 45 7.42 -12.41 17.50
N LEU A 46 8.28 -12.83 16.57
CA LEU A 46 8.73 -14.22 16.39
C LEU A 46 9.95 -14.49 17.26
#